data_AF-A0A4S8K0X6-F1
#
_entry.id   AF-A0A4S8K0X6-F1
#
_cell.length_a   1.000
_cell.length_b   1.000
_cell.length_c   1.000
_cell.angle_alpha   90.00
_cell.angle_beta   90.00
_cell.angle_gamma   90.00
#
_symmetry.space_group_name_H-M   'P 1'
#
loop_
_entity.id
_entity.type
_entity.pdbx_description
1 polymer ?
#
loop_
_entity_poly.entity_id
_entity_poly.type
_entity_poly.pdbx_seq_one_letter_code
_entity_poly.pdbx_strand_id
1 'polypeptide(L)'
;MSAVGKSANIFWQECPVGKLDRQKLLKQKGCVVWITGLSGSGKSTLACTLGQELHSRGKLAYVLDGDNLRQGLNKDLGFSAEDRAENIRRVGEVAKLFADAGLICIASLISPYRKDRDSCRSILPDLSFIEVSSSS
;
A
#
# COMPACT_ATOMS: atom_id res chain seq x y z
N MET A 1 -10.15 22.16 20.38
CA MET A 1 -11.44 21.92 19.69
C MET A 1 -11.43 20.50 19.15
N SER A 2 -12.48 19.74 19.52
CA SER A 2 -12.84 18.35 19.19
C SER A 2 -11.75 17.34 18.84
N ALA A 3 -11.37 16.52 19.83
CA ALA A 3 -10.90 15.17 19.57
C ALA A 3 -12.05 14.37 18.96
N VAL A 4 -11.92 13.98 17.69
CA VAL A 4 -12.86 13.07 17.03
C VAL A 4 -12.77 11.72 17.73
N GLY A 5 -13.86 11.32 18.39
CA GLY A 5 -13.94 10.09 19.17
C GLY A 5 -13.71 8.84 18.31
N LYS A 6 -12.99 7.86 18.87
CA LYS A 6 -12.87 6.51 18.32
C LYS A 6 -14.27 5.96 18.03
N SER A 7 -14.46 5.51 16.79
CA SER A 7 -15.75 5.11 16.23
C SER A 7 -16.37 3.94 17.00
N ALA A 8 -17.25 4.24 17.95
CA ALA A 8 -17.84 3.26 18.87
C ALA A 8 -18.94 2.38 18.23
N ASN A 9 -19.40 2.70 17.01
CA ASN A 9 -20.52 2.03 16.34
C ASN A 9 -20.18 1.68 14.87
N ILE A 10 -19.14 0.89 14.64
CA ILE A 10 -18.80 0.39 13.30
C ILE A 10 -19.14 -1.10 13.21
N PHE A 11 -19.98 -1.44 12.24
CA PHE A 11 -20.24 -2.82 11.83
C PHE A 11 -19.64 -3.05 10.45
N TRP A 12 -18.99 -4.19 10.26
CA TRP A 12 -18.51 -4.58 8.94
C TRP A 12 -19.72 -4.89 8.05
N GLN A 13 -19.81 -4.22 6.91
CA GLN A 13 -20.86 -4.51 5.93
C GLN A 13 -20.35 -5.60 5.00
N GLU A 14 -20.97 -6.77 5.06
CA GLU A 14 -20.66 -7.86 4.14
C GLU A 14 -21.23 -7.57 2.75
N CYS A 15 -20.37 -7.70 1.74
CA CYS A 15 -20.75 -7.63 0.34
C CYS A 15 -20.81 -9.06 -0.24
N PRO A 16 -21.83 -9.42 -1.04
CA PRO A 16 -21.92 -10.74 -1.67
C PRO A 16 -20.72 -11.11 -2.55
N VAL A 17 -20.00 -10.10 -3.07
CA VAL A 17 -18.78 -10.30 -3.87
C VAL A 17 -17.56 -10.28 -2.96
N GLY A 18 -16.95 -11.45 -2.77
CA GLY A 18 -15.77 -11.62 -1.92
C GLY A 18 -14.44 -11.44 -2.65
N LYS A 19 -13.34 -11.53 -1.88
CA LYS A 19 -11.97 -11.51 -2.41
C LYS A 19 -11.74 -12.58 -3.48
N LEU A 20 -12.23 -13.79 -3.26
CA LEU A 20 -12.05 -14.90 -4.21
C LEU A 20 -12.74 -14.65 -5.54
N ASP A 21 -13.92 -14.01 -5.54
CA ASP A 21 -14.67 -13.70 -6.77
C ASP A 21 -13.94 -12.64 -7.59
N ARG A 22 -13.43 -11.59 -6.93
CA ARG A 22 -12.61 -10.56 -7.59
C ARG A 22 -11.33 -11.14 -8.20
N GLN A 23 -10.64 -12.01 -7.47
CA GLN A 23 -9.43 -12.68 -7.97
C GLN A 23 -9.73 -13.62 -9.15
N LYS A 24 -10.86 -14.34 -9.12
CA LYS A 24 -11.32 -15.17 -10.25
C LYS A 24 -11.62 -14.32 -11.48
N LEU A 25 -12.34 -13.21 -11.30
CA LEU A 25 -12.67 -12.27 -12.37
C LEU A 25 -11.40 -11.70 -13.04
N LEU A 26 -10.44 -11.26 -12.24
CA LEU A 26 -9.19 -10.66 -12.74
C LEU A 26 -8.14 -11.70 -13.17
N LYS A 27 -8.38 -13.00 -12.93
CA LYS A 27 -7.40 -14.08 -13.17
C LYS A 27 -6.01 -13.78 -12.56
N GLN A 28 -6.03 -13.22 -11.34
CA GLN A 28 -4.82 -12.89 -10.57
C GLN A 28 -5.12 -12.89 -9.07
N LYS A 29 -4.08 -12.96 -8.26
CA LYS A 29 -4.17 -12.78 -6.80
C LYS A 29 -3.71 -11.37 -6.45
N GLY A 30 -4.46 -10.70 -5.59
CA GLY A 30 -4.05 -9.39 -5.10
C GLY A 30 -2.94 -9.54 -4.06
N CYS A 31 -1.95 -8.65 -4.13
CA CYS A 31 -0.84 -8.61 -3.19
C CYS A 31 -0.28 -7.18 -3.09
N VAL A 32 0.57 -6.96 -2.10
CA VAL A 32 1.30 -5.73 -1.86
C VAL A 32 2.78 -5.98 -2.09
N VAL A 33 3.36 -5.27 -3.05
CA VAL A 33 4.80 -5.15 -3.25
C VAL A 33 5.24 -3.86 -2.58
N TRP A 34 5.96 -3.98 -1.47
CA TRP A 34 6.43 -2.85 -0.67
C TRP A 34 7.90 -2.57 -0.95
N ILE A 35 8.14 -1.49 -1.70
CA ILE A 35 9.48 -1.02 -2.05
C ILE A 35 9.91 0.04 -1.04
N THR A 36 10.99 -0.26 -0.32
CA THR A 36 11.61 0.60 0.70
C THR A 36 13.06 0.93 0.33
N GLY A 37 13.57 2.08 0.79
CA GLY A 37 14.91 2.55 0.47
C GLY A 37 15.09 4.07 0.53
N LEU A 38 16.35 4.52 0.51
CA LEU A 38 16.70 5.94 0.64
C LEU A 38 16.11 6.81 -0.47
N SER A 39 15.97 8.12 -0.23
CA SER A 39 15.59 9.05 -1.30
C SER A 39 16.62 8.96 -2.43
N GLY A 40 16.16 8.97 -3.68
CA GLY A 40 17.04 8.83 -4.86
C GLY A 40 17.48 7.41 -5.22
N SER A 41 17.18 6.37 -4.42
CA SER A 41 17.61 4.98 -4.73
C SER A 41 16.82 4.29 -5.87
N GLY A 42 16.13 5.05 -6.72
CA GLY A 42 15.41 4.52 -7.88
C GLY A 42 14.08 3.80 -7.57
N LYS A 43 13.52 3.92 -6.37
CA LYS A 43 12.26 3.24 -5.98
C LYS A 43 11.09 3.50 -6.94
N SER A 44 10.86 4.77 -7.28
CA SER A 44 9.76 5.14 -8.18
C SER A 44 10.02 4.63 -9.61
N THR A 45 11.27 4.64 -10.07
CA THR A 45 11.66 4.02 -11.34
C THR A 45 11.35 2.53 -11.34
N LEU A 46 11.79 1.80 -10.31
CA LEU A 46 11.51 0.37 -10.15
C LEU A 46 10.00 0.09 -10.10
N ALA A 47 9.25 0.89 -9.35
CA ALA A 47 7.80 0.74 -9.23
C ALA A 47 7.09 0.95 -10.58
N CYS A 48 7.48 1.97 -11.34
CA CYS A 48 6.95 2.25 -12.67
C CYS A 48 7.30 1.14 -13.67
N THR A 49 8.57 0.69 -13.72
CA THR A 49 8.99 -0.41 -14.60
C THR A 49 8.28 -1.71 -14.25
N LEU A 50 8.13 -2.02 -12.97
CA LEU A 50 7.37 -3.19 -12.52
C LEU A 50 5.89 -3.09 -12.93
N GLY A 51 5.27 -1.91 -12.78
CA GLY A 51 3.90 -1.67 -13.22
C GLY A 51 3.73 -1.89 -14.73
N GLN A 52 4.67 -1.38 -15.54
CA GLN A 52 4.68 -1.57 -16.99
C GLN A 52 4.81 -3.05 -17.37
N GLU A 53 5.70 -3.79 -16.71
CA GLU A 53 5.92 -5.22 -16.98
C GLU A 53 4.73 -6.09 -16.53
N LEU A 54 4.05 -5.73 -15.44
CA LEU A 54 2.83 -6.42 -15.05
C LEU A 54 1.70 -6.16 -16.05
N HIS A 55 1.58 -4.92 -16.53
CA HIS A 55 0.61 -4.56 -17.55
C HIS A 55 0.85 -5.32 -18.86
N SER A 56 2.11 -5.43 -19.33
CA SER A 56 2.45 -6.18 -20.55
C SER A 56 2.06 -7.67 -20.45
N ARG A 57 2.03 -8.22 -19.23
CA ARG A 57 1.59 -9.60 -18.92
C ARG A 57 0.08 -9.73 -18.64
N GLY A 58 -0.70 -8.68 -18.87
CA GLY A 58 -2.15 -8.66 -18.62
C GLY A 58 -2.51 -8.74 -17.13
N LYS A 59 -1.64 -8.21 -16.25
CA LYS A 59 -1.90 -8.11 -14.81
C LYS A 59 -2.24 -6.69 -14.43
N LEU A 60 -3.28 -6.54 -13.61
CA LEU A 60 -3.74 -5.26 -13.11
C LEU A 60 -2.93 -4.88 -11.87
N ALA A 61 -2.11 -3.84 -12.00
CA ALA A 61 -1.29 -3.29 -10.94
C ALA A 61 -1.56 -1.79 -10.75
N TYR A 62 -1.31 -1.29 -9.54
CA TYR A 62 -1.42 0.14 -9.24
C TYR A 62 -0.25 0.59 -8.35
N VAL A 63 0.34 1.74 -8.68
CA VAL A 63 1.50 2.29 -7.97
C VAL A 63 1.05 3.34 -6.96
N LEU A 64 1.32 3.09 -5.68
CA LEU A 64 1.19 4.04 -4.58
C LEU A 64 2.56 4.67 -4.31
N ASP A 65 2.82 5.79 -4.97
CA ASP A 65 4.05 6.56 -4.76
C ASP A 65 3.87 7.59 -3.64
N GLY A 66 4.87 7.69 -2.75
CA GLY A 66 4.84 8.59 -1.60
C GLY A 66 4.63 10.06 -1.95
N ASP A 67 5.18 10.54 -3.07
CA ASP A 67 5.04 11.94 -3.47
C ASP A 67 3.65 12.20 -4.05
N ASN A 68 3.12 11.26 -4.84
CA ASN A 68 1.74 11.34 -5.36
C ASN A 68 0.70 11.32 -4.23
N LEU A 69 0.90 10.47 -3.22
CA LEU A 69 0.01 10.39 -2.07
C LEU A 69 0.02 11.67 -1.23
N ARG A 70 1.18 12.34 -1.12
CA ARG A 70 1.33 13.64 -0.45
C ARG A 70 0.67 14.79 -1.20
N GLN A 71 0.33 14.64 -2.47
CA GLN A 71 -0.49 15.62 -3.19
C GLN A 71 -2.00 15.45 -2.95
N GLY A 72 -2.42 14.29 -2.40
CA GLY A 72 -3.82 13.94 -2.20
C GLY A 72 -4.11 13.45 -0.77
N LEU A 73 -4.19 12.13 -0.61
CA LEU A 73 -4.61 11.47 0.64
C LEU A 73 -3.82 11.93 1.88
N ASN A 74 -2.53 12.22 1.71
CA ASN A 74 -1.59 12.54 2.78
C ASN A 74 -1.09 13.99 2.69
N LYS A 75 -1.84 14.89 2.04
CA LYS A 75 -1.46 16.31 1.88
C LYS A 75 -1.41 17.10 3.19
N ASP A 76 -2.08 16.60 4.22
CA ASP A 76 -2.10 17.16 5.57
C ASP A 76 -0.86 16.78 6.40
N LEU A 77 -0.05 15.82 5.93
CA LEU A 77 1.09 15.29 6.68
C LEU A 77 2.39 15.98 6.28
N GLY A 78 3.13 16.45 7.27
CA GLY A 78 4.49 16.97 7.11
C GLY A 78 5.55 15.86 7.07
N PHE A 79 6.75 16.18 7.55
CA PHE A 79 7.92 15.29 7.53
C PHE A 79 8.46 14.94 8.91
N SER A 80 7.70 15.21 9.98
CA SER A 80 8.00 14.78 11.34
C SER A 80 8.02 13.25 11.46
N ALA A 81 8.53 12.72 12.58
CA ALA A 81 8.54 11.27 12.79
C ALA A 81 7.12 10.70 12.85
N GLU A 82 6.22 11.43 13.51
CA GLU A 82 4.80 11.10 13.69
C GLU A 82 4.06 11.12 12.35
N ASP A 83 4.27 12.16 11.54
CA ASP A 83 3.65 12.29 10.22
C ASP A 83 4.13 11.20 9.27
N ARG A 84 5.40 10.79 9.37
CA ARG A 84 5.94 9.67 8.59
C ARG A 84 5.30 8.35 8.99
N ALA A 85 5.12 8.10 10.28
CA ALA A 85 4.47 6.90 10.79
C ALA A 85 2.99 6.85 10.34
N GLU A 86 2.26 7.97 10.45
CA GLU A 86 0.88 8.08 9.98
C GLU A 86 0.76 7.92 8.46
N ASN A 87 1.70 8.49 7.69
CA ASN A 87 1.77 8.30 6.25
C ASN A 87 1.92 6.82 5.91
N ILE A 88 2.83 6.10 6.56
CA ILE A 88 3.02 4.65 6.35
C ILE A 88 1.75 3.87 6.73
N ARG A 89 1.13 4.21 7.87
CA ARG A 89 -0.11 3.57 8.32
C ARG A 89 -1.25 3.73 7.30
N ARG A 90 -1.49 4.95 6.80
CA ARG A 90 -2.51 5.23 5.78
C ARG A 90 -2.25 4.46 4.50
N VAL A 91 -1.00 4.43 4.03
CA VAL A 91 -0.64 3.68 2.82
C VAL A 91 -0.79 2.19 3.01
N GLY A 92 -0.44 1.65 4.18
CA GLY A 92 -0.67 0.24 4.51
C GLY A 92 -2.15 -0.16 4.39
N GLU A 93 -3.06 0.63 4.95
CA GLU A 93 -4.51 0.38 4.85
C GLU A 93 -5.01 0.47 3.42
N VAL A 94 -4.57 1.47 2.65
CA VAL A 94 -4.94 1.61 1.23
C VAL A 94 -4.40 0.44 0.41
N ALA A 95 -3.14 0.04 0.62
CA ALA A 95 -2.53 -1.10 -0.05
C ALA A 95 -3.28 -2.41 0.25
N LYS A 96 -3.75 -2.57 1.50
CA LYS A 96 -4.63 -3.69 1.89
C LYS A 96 -5.94 -3.68 1.12
N LEU A 97 -6.60 -2.54 0.96
CA LEU A 97 -7.83 -2.44 0.16
C LEU A 97 -7.59 -2.81 -1.30
N PHE A 98 -6.47 -2.37 -1.90
CA PHE A 98 -6.13 -2.76 -3.27
C PHE A 98 -5.85 -4.26 -3.42
N ALA A 99 -5.11 -4.85 -2.48
CA ALA A 99 -4.86 -6.29 -2.48
C ALA A 99 -6.15 -7.11 -2.26
N ASP A 100 -7.05 -6.63 -1.40
CA ASP A 100 -8.37 -7.25 -1.19
C ASP A 100 -9.28 -7.12 -2.43
N ALA A 101 -9.15 -6.02 -3.19
CA ALA A 101 -9.79 -5.84 -4.49
C ALA A 101 -9.21 -6.75 -5.60
N GLY A 102 -8.10 -7.45 -5.32
CA GLY A 102 -7.44 -8.37 -6.26
C GLY A 102 -6.33 -7.73 -7.09
N LEU A 103 -5.95 -6.47 -6.84
CA LEU A 103 -4.89 -5.78 -7.56
C LEU A 103 -3.51 -6.11 -6.99
N ILE A 104 -2.49 -6.00 -7.85
CA ILE A 104 -1.09 -5.97 -7.42
C ILE A 104 -0.74 -4.52 -7.05
N CYS A 105 -0.78 -4.22 -5.76
CA CYS A 105 -0.47 -2.89 -5.25
C CYS A 105 1.03 -2.73 -5.05
N ILE A 106 1.65 -1.75 -5.71
CA ILE A 106 3.07 -1.47 -5.59
C ILE A 106 3.24 -0.19 -4.77
N ALA A 107 3.62 -0.31 -3.50
CA ALA A 107 3.88 0.83 -2.64
C ALA A 107 5.36 1.23 -2.70
N SER A 108 5.67 2.45 -3.13
CA SER A 108 7.02 3.00 -3.21
C SER A 108 7.19 4.11 -2.18
N LEU A 109 7.87 3.80 -1.06
CA LEU A 109 7.98 4.70 0.09
C LEU A 109 9.36 4.62 0.72
N ILE A 110 9.89 5.73 1.24
CA ILE A 110 11.16 5.69 2.00
C ILE A 110 11.05 4.72 3.19
N SER A 111 9.93 4.74 3.90
CA SER A 111 9.56 3.81 4.98
C SER A 111 10.74 3.28 5.84
N PRO A 112 11.54 4.17 6.45
CA PRO A 112 12.85 3.80 7.01
C PRO A 112 12.73 2.92 8.27
N TYR A 113 11.66 3.10 9.04
CA TYR A 113 11.47 2.40 10.30
C TYR A 113 10.85 1.02 10.09
N ARG A 114 11.57 -0.01 10.54
CA ARG A 114 11.15 -1.40 10.44
C ARG A 114 9.82 -1.66 11.14
N LYS A 115 9.61 -1.06 12.32
CA LYS A 115 8.37 -1.18 13.10
C LYS A 115 7.12 -0.79 12.29
N ASP A 116 7.20 0.26 11.48
CA ASP A 116 6.08 0.72 10.69
C ASP A 116 5.79 -0.25 9.53
N ARG A 117 6.85 -0.78 8.90
CA ARG A 117 6.72 -1.82 7.86
C ARG A 117 6.15 -3.12 8.42
N ASP A 118 6.59 -3.54 9.60
CA ASP A 118 6.07 -4.72 10.29
C ASP A 118 4.58 -4.52 10.66
N SER A 119 4.19 -3.30 11.03
CA SER A 119 2.78 -2.95 11.29
C SER A 119 1.93 -3.09 10.02
N CYS A 120 2.41 -2.59 8.87
CA CYS A 120 1.75 -2.78 7.57
C CYS A 120 1.71 -4.25 7.13
N ARG A 121 2.74 -5.05 7.44
CA ARG A 121 2.76 -6.48 7.17
C ARG A 121 1.69 -7.21 7.99
N SER A 122 1.52 -6.84 9.26
CA SER A 122 0.59 -7.52 10.18
C SER A 122 -0.90 -7.37 9.83
N ILE A 123 -1.26 -6.34 9.05
CA ILE A 123 -2.66 -6.11 8.62
C ILE A 123 -3.05 -6.87 7.35
N LEU A 124 -2.10 -7.57 6.71
CA LEU A 124 -2.29 -8.36 5.50
C LEU A 124 -2.24 -9.86 5.83
N PRO A 125 -3.09 -10.70 5.21
CA PRO A 125 -3.01 -12.15 5.37
C PRO A 125 -1.70 -12.70 4.79
N ASP A 126 -1.15 -13.71 5.47
CA ASP A 126 0.16 -14.32 5.17
C ASP A 126 0.30 -14.63 3.68
N LEU A 127 1.46 -14.25 3.10
CA LEU A 127 1.86 -14.32 1.69
C LEU A 127 1.44 -13.15 0.77
N SER A 128 0.75 -12.13 1.26
CA SER A 128 0.35 -10.98 0.43
C SER A 128 1.31 -9.78 0.51
N PHE A 129 2.44 -9.86 1.21
CA PHE A 129 3.38 -8.75 1.39
C PHE A 129 4.79 -9.14 0.94
N ILE A 130 5.28 -8.49 -0.11
CA ILE A 130 6.61 -8.70 -0.71
C ILE A 130 7.45 -7.45 -0.44
N GLU A 131 8.44 -7.54 0.43
CA GLU A 131 9.32 -6.42 0.74
C GLU A 131 10.55 -6.42 -0.18
N VAL A 132 10.80 -5.28 -0.83
CA VAL A 132 11.97 -5.07 -1.69
C VAL A 132 12.76 -3.88 -1.13
N SER A 133 14.01 -4.11 -0.76
CA SER A 133 14.91 -3.05 -0.32
C SER A 133 15.80 -2.62 -1.50
N SER A 134 15.75 -1.33 -1.86
CA SER A 134 16.69 -0.75 -2.81
C SER A 134 17.84 -0.10 -2.05
N SER A 135 18.99 -0.77 -2.04
CA SER A 135 20.28 -0.25 -1.61
C SER A 135 21.13 0.00 -2.85
N SER A 136 21.16 1.24 -3.32
CA SER A 136 22.18 1.73 -4.25
C SER A 136 23.51 1.89 -3.51
#